data_AF-G9ZRN8-F1
#
_entry.id   AF-G9ZRN8-F1
#
_cell.length_a   1.000
_cell.length_b   1.000
_cell.length_c   1.000
_cell.angle_alpha   90.00
_cell.angle_beta   90.00
_cell.angle_gamma   90.00
#
_symmetry.space_group_name_H-M   'P 1'
#
loop_
_entity.id
_entity.type
_entity.pdbx_description
1 polymer ?
#
loop_
_entity_poly.entity_id
_entity_poly.type
_entity_poly.pdbx_seq_one_letter_code
_entity_poly.pdbx_strand_id
1 'polypeptide(L)'
;MDNEATISTNTGTQADIDSMDGETFDDIDSGVTKTAEAIFPMSKLDNVGSITTLRFKFPVSPQDTNSDDWKDYDLTINLDK
;
A
#
# COMPACT_ATOMS: atom_id res chain seq x y z
N MET A 1 -11.40 4.06 8.65
CA MET A 1 -11.35 4.52 7.25
C MET A 1 -11.18 3.27 6.40
N ASP A 2 -11.82 3.18 5.24
CA ASP A 2 -11.57 2.05 4.34
C ASP A 2 -10.12 2.17 3.87
N ASN A 3 -9.30 1.15 4.09
CA ASN A 3 -7.93 1.15 3.61
C ASN A 3 -7.95 1.08 2.08
N GLU A 4 -7.67 2.20 1.41
CA GLU A 4 -7.71 2.35 -0.07
C GLU A 4 -6.37 1.99 -0.74
N ALA A 5 -5.49 1.27 -0.04
CA ALA A 5 -4.19 0.92 -0.56
C ALA A 5 -4.31 -0.18 -1.63
N THR A 6 -3.56 -0.04 -2.72
CA THR A 6 -3.55 -0.99 -3.84
C THR A 6 -2.14 -1.39 -4.23
N ILE A 7 -1.96 -2.67 -4.59
CA ILE A 7 -0.74 -3.16 -5.21
C ILE A 7 -1.03 -3.65 -6.62
N SER A 8 -0.13 -3.35 -7.55
CA SER A 8 -0.23 -3.79 -8.94
C SER A 8 1.11 -4.31 -9.45
N THR A 9 1.05 -5.18 -10.45
CA THR A 9 2.20 -5.88 -11.04
C THR A 9 2.43 -5.43 -12.48
N ASN A 10 3.64 -5.63 -13.01
CA ASN A 10 3.93 -5.42 -14.44
C ASN A 10 3.12 -6.34 -15.38
N THR A 11 2.53 -7.42 -14.86
CA THR A 11 1.67 -8.34 -15.62
C THR A 11 0.21 -7.88 -15.67
N GLY A 12 -0.12 -6.74 -15.05
CA GLY A 12 -1.45 -6.15 -15.08
C GLY A 12 -2.40 -6.63 -13.98
N THR A 13 -1.95 -7.53 -13.09
CA THR A 13 -2.73 -7.93 -11.91
C THR A 13 -2.69 -6.82 -10.87
N GLN A 14 -3.85 -6.50 -10.29
CA GLN A 14 -4.03 -5.58 -9.17
C GLN A 14 -4.77 -6.27 -8.04
N ALA A 15 -4.42 -5.95 -6.80
CA ALA A 15 -5.14 -6.34 -5.60
C ALA A 15 -5.28 -5.15 -4.65
N ASP A 16 -6.44 -5.09 -4.01
CA ASP A 16 -6.71 -4.19 -2.90
C ASP A 16 -6.20 -4.83 -1.61
N ILE A 17 -5.93 -4.00 -0.60
CA ILE A 17 -5.52 -4.49 0.71
C ILE A 17 -6.67 -5.22 1.41
N ASP A 18 -6.37 -6.37 2.01
CA ASP A 18 -7.37 -7.21 2.71
C ASP A 18 -7.23 -7.09 4.23
N SER A 19 -6.00 -6.99 4.72
CA SER A 19 -5.71 -6.84 6.15
C SER A 19 -4.47 -5.99 6.37
N MET A 20 -4.51 -5.14 7.39
CA MET A 20 -3.32 -4.60 8.05
C MET A 20 -3.24 -5.24 9.43
N ASP A 21 -2.22 -6.05 9.68
CA ASP A 21 -1.98 -6.63 11.00
C ASP A 21 -0.94 -5.78 11.76
N GLY A 22 -1.25 -5.49 13.02
CA GLY A 22 -0.56 -4.49 13.85
C GLY A 22 -1.10 -3.07 13.69
N GLU A 23 -1.17 -2.35 14.82
CA GLU A 23 -1.42 -0.89 14.97
C GLU A 23 -1.62 -0.17 13.63
N THR A 24 -2.88 0.09 13.27
CA THR A 24 -3.24 0.70 11.99
C THR A 24 -2.36 1.92 11.68
N PHE A 25 -2.06 2.16 10.39
CA PHE A 25 -1.36 3.39 9.97
C PHE A 25 -2.20 4.66 10.19
N ASP A 26 -3.35 4.55 10.86
CA ASP A 26 -4.36 5.61 11.01
C ASP A 26 -3.79 6.84 11.73
N ASP A 27 -2.99 6.64 12.78
CA ASP A 27 -2.41 7.72 13.55
C ASP A 27 -0.91 7.50 13.78
N ILE A 28 -0.08 8.38 13.21
CA ILE A 28 1.37 8.42 13.41
C ILE A 28 1.74 9.80 13.93
N ASP A 29 2.08 9.87 15.23
CA ASP A 29 2.53 11.12 15.85
C ASP A 29 3.80 11.66 15.18
N SER A 30 3.93 12.98 15.16
CA SER A 30 5.11 13.65 14.60
C SER A 30 6.40 13.18 15.29
N GLY A 31 7.36 12.72 14.49
CA GLY A 31 8.64 12.19 14.96
C GLY A 31 8.60 10.73 15.43
N VAL A 32 7.44 10.08 15.41
CA VAL A 32 7.30 8.65 15.72
C VAL A 32 7.43 7.82 14.44
N THR A 33 8.11 6.68 14.55
CA THR A 33 8.13 5.65 13.51
C THR A 33 7.25 4.50 13.94
N LYS A 34 6.27 4.13 13.10
CA LYS A 34 5.47 2.91 13.26
C LYS A 34 5.87 1.86 12.22
N THR A 35 5.64 0.61 12.56
CA THR A 35 5.82 -0.55 11.67
C THR A 35 4.51 -1.33 11.68
N ALA A 36 3.99 -1.66 10.51
CA ALA A 36 2.79 -2.46 10.35
C ALA A 36 2.95 -3.38 9.13
N GLU A 37 2.19 -4.48 9.11
CA GLU A 37 2.19 -5.45 8.04
C GLU A 37 0.92 -5.29 7.19
N ALA A 38 1.07 -5.17 5.87
CA ALA A 38 -0.04 -5.04 4.93
C ALA A 38 -0.12 -6.27 4.02
N ILE A 39 -1.30 -6.88 3.93
CA ILE A 39 -1.55 -8.11 3.18
C ILE A 39 -2.44 -7.82 1.97
N PHE A 40 -1.95 -8.16 0.78
CA PHE A 40 -2.63 -8.01 -0.51
C PHE A 40 -2.83 -9.37 -1.17
N PRO A 41 -4.04 -9.96 -1.13
CA PRO A 41 -4.30 -11.25 -1.74
C PRO A 41 -4.36 -11.11 -3.26
N MET A 42 -3.27 -11.52 -3.93
CA MET A 42 -3.22 -11.58 -5.40
C MET A 42 -3.75 -12.92 -5.90
N SER A 43 -4.84 -12.89 -6.66
CA SER A 43 -5.40 -14.07 -7.33
C SER A 43 -5.12 -14.02 -8.84
N LYS A 44 -5.18 -15.18 -9.50
CA LYS A 44 -5.04 -15.33 -10.97
C LYS A 44 -3.68 -14.85 -11.50
N LEU A 45 -2.60 -15.10 -10.77
CA LEU A 45 -1.25 -14.91 -11.28
C LEU A 45 -0.89 -16.09 -12.19
N ASP A 46 -0.81 -15.84 -13.50
CA ASP A 46 -0.47 -16.87 -14.48
C ASP A 46 0.93 -17.46 -14.24
N ASN A 47 1.89 -16.63 -13.85
CA ASN A 47 3.25 -17.05 -13.49
C ASN A 47 3.88 -16.03 -12.52
N VAL A 48 4.07 -16.40 -11.26
CA VAL A 48 4.71 -15.52 -10.26
C VAL A 48 6.12 -15.10 -10.69
N GLY A 49 6.85 -15.99 -11.37
CA GLY A 49 8.19 -15.73 -11.86
C GLY A 49 8.26 -14.75 -13.02
N SER A 50 7.15 -14.28 -13.60
CA SER A 50 7.14 -13.21 -14.60
C SER A 50 6.99 -11.82 -13.99
N ILE A 51 6.65 -11.72 -12.70
CA ILE A 51 6.59 -10.45 -11.99
C ILE A 51 8.01 -9.92 -11.82
N THR A 52 8.22 -8.66 -12.22
CA THR A 52 9.49 -7.93 -12.11
C THR A 52 9.33 -6.60 -11.40
N THR A 53 8.09 -6.13 -11.26
CA THR A 53 7.79 -4.83 -10.68
C THR A 53 6.53 -4.93 -9.86
N LEU A 54 6.57 -4.37 -8.65
CA LEU A 54 5.41 -4.08 -7.82
C LEU A 54 5.23 -2.57 -7.77
N ARG A 55 4.01 -2.09 -7.99
CA ARG A 55 3.64 -0.69 -7.79
C ARG A 55 2.61 -0.62 -6.68
N PHE A 56 2.97 0.04 -5.60
CA PHE A 56 2.17 0.21 -4.39
C PHE A 56 1.66 1.65 -4.32
N LYS A 57 0.33 1.82 -4.22
CA LYS A 57 -0.31 3.12 -4.07
C LYS A 57 -1.12 3.17 -2.80
N PHE A 58 -1.01 4.26 -2.07
CA PHE A 58 -1.79 4.47 -0.85
C PHE A 58 -2.04 5.97 -0.61
N PRO A 59 -3.26 6.35 -0.22
CA PRO A 59 -3.54 7.69 0.26
C PRO A 59 -3.10 7.87 1.71
N VAL A 60 -2.76 9.10 2.07
CA VAL A 60 -2.47 9.55 3.43
C VAL A 60 -3.28 10.82 3.68
N SER A 61 -4.09 10.79 4.74
CA SER A 61 -4.86 11.94 5.22
C SER A 61 -4.11 12.65 6.35
N PRO A 62 -4.29 13.98 6.49
CA PRO A 62 -3.79 14.70 7.65
C PRO A 62 -4.61 14.32 8.90
N GLN A 63 -3.96 14.27 10.07
CA GLN A 63 -4.64 14.08 11.35
C GLN A 63 -5.58 15.25 11.71
N ASP A 64 -5.22 16.48 11.29
CA ASP A 64 -6.12 17.63 11.42
C ASP A 64 -7.23 17.54 10.36
N THR A 65 -8.45 17.26 10.80
CA THR A 65 -9.62 17.12 9.93
C THR A 65 -10.04 18.42 9.25
N ASN A 66 -9.46 19.57 9.62
CA ASN A 66 -9.67 20.85 8.94
C ASN A 66 -8.58 21.16 7.90
N SER A 67 -7.60 20.26 7.75
CA SER A 67 -6.56 20.36 6.74
C SER A 67 -6.99 19.66 5.45
N ASP A 68 -6.87 20.36 4.33
CA ASP A 68 -7.10 19.80 2.99
C ASP A 68 -5.81 19.15 2.41
N ASP A 69 -4.78 18.94 3.21
CA ASP A 69 -3.47 18.44 2.77
C ASP A 69 -3.41 16.91 2.61
N TRP A 70 -4.30 16.38 1.79
CA TRP A 70 -4.30 14.96 1.40
C TRP A 70 -3.13 14.66 0.47
N LYS A 71 -2.50 13.50 0.64
CA LYS A 71 -1.36 13.07 -0.18
C LYS A 71 -1.56 11.65 -0.68
N ASP A 72 -1.38 11.46 -1.97
CA ASP A 72 -1.28 10.13 -2.58
C ASP A 72 0.19 9.80 -2.79
N TYR A 73 0.60 8.63 -2.31
CA TYR A 73 1.92 8.09 -2.55
C TYR A 73 1.86 6.96 -3.58
N ASP A 74 2.89 6.90 -4.42
CA ASP A 74 3.03 5.93 -5.50
C ASP A 74 4.46 5.42 -5.53
N LEU A 75 4.66 4.23 -4.97
CA LEU A 75 5.95 3.58 -4.85
C LEU A 75 6.09 2.49 -5.92
N THR A 76 7.19 2.51 -6.67
CA THR A 76 7.55 1.43 -7.59
C THR A 76 8.76 0.68 -7.06
N ILE A 77 8.61 -0.63 -6.88
CA ILE A 77 9.64 -1.55 -6.42
C ILE A 77 10.01 -2.46 -7.60
N ASN A 78 11.28 -2.43 -7.98
CA ASN A 78 11.83 -3.39 -8.93
C ASN A 78 12.29 -4.63 -8.15
N LEU A 79 11.83 -5.80 -8.59
CA LEU A 79 12.22 -7.07 -8.00
C LEU A 79 13.46 -7.59 -8.73
N ASP A 80 14.62 -7.52 -8.06
CA ASP A 80 15.82 -8.18 -8.54
C ASP A 80 15.63 -9.71 -8.42
N LYS A 81 15.94 -10.44 -9.49
CA LYS A 81 15.83 -11.90 -9.56
C LYS A 81 17.19 -12.57 -9.39
#